data_AF-A0A0G1QJH8-F1
#
_entry.id   AF-A0A0G1QJH8-F1
#
_cell.length_a   1.000
_cell.length_b   1.000
_cell.length_c   1.000
_cell.angle_alpha   90.00
_cell.angle_beta   90.00
_cell.angle_gamma   90.00
#
_symmetry.space_group_name_H-M   'P 1'
#
loop_
_entity.id
_entity.type
_entity.pdbx_description
1 polymer ?
#
loop_
_entity_poly.entity_id
_entity_poly.type
_entity_poly.pdbx_seq_one_letter_code
_entity_poly.pdbx_strand_id
1 'polypeptide(L)'
;MKNIKKVFSNIKNSVKNYDHGILPFLGFLIILFFAYRIVEWHQLTRLNELQKEVELEEISFANNAQDENDTINNLIGDYFSHLESSSSAEMVIEYNLVSNEVKINDQRAREYIAILQENRQNFQNIDTFSKFFITKNGKFIDEYVDLAFQYYDAELNASNRSLIESDVIKNLSLIFKDRAILNEFVDNYIGESEDLISQNFNMVSPLEKYTRSDFVFDGQDVIEQNYSYFSETLAKQKKLFGDTYLMLKDLAVGDYDSASYKYEAIARQEADFNLDWDRVMDELFEEHDRLQSEIANININKLNKLYSFSDNDLGRYPILPHITSWETRAMVCNLIWYKTNIYSSYKDEYPDQNNLADFLNELDKVPPSFDSVKNKTDFEEIKFSNNDSEIRFECNSNTDETLNFSFYVKKTEEN
;
A
#
# COMPACT_ATOMS: atom_id res chain seq x y z
N MET A 1 -27.61 78.03 -29.84
CA MET A 1 -28.07 76.81 -30.56
C MET A 1 -27.12 76.24 -31.63
N LYS A 2 -26.18 77.01 -32.23
CA LYS A 2 -25.26 76.46 -33.26
C LYS A 2 -24.13 75.54 -32.74
N ASN A 3 -23.74 75.62 -31.47
CA ASN A 3 -22.65 74.79 -30.92
C ASN A 3 -23.08 73.40 -30.42
N ILE A 4 -24.35 73.20 -30.06
CA ILE A 4 -24.86 71.89 -29.58
C ILE A 4 -24.99 70.89 -30.75
N LYS A 5 -25.43 71.34 -31.93
CA LYS A 5 -25.50 70.49 -33.14
C LYS A 5 -24.12 69.97 -33.59
N LYS A 6 -23.04 70.73 -33.36
CA LYS A 6 -21.68 70.33 -33.74
C LYS A 6 -21.09 69.28 -32.78
N VAL A 7 -21.44 69.36 -31.49
CA VAL A 7 -21.07 68.35 -30.49
C VAL A 7 -21.81 67.03 -30.73
N PHE A 8 -23.12 67.07 -31.00
CA PHE A 8 -23.89 65.85 -31.34
C PHE A 8 -23.50 65.26 -32.71
N SER A 9 -23.08 66.08 -33.67
CA SER A 9 -22.53 65.60 -34.95
C SER A 9 -21.19 64.88 -34.77
N ASN A 10 -20.33 65.36 -33.88
CA ASN A 10 -19.02 64.73 -33.62
C ASN A 10 -19.16 63.44 -32.79
N ILE A 11 -20.11 63.35 -31.86
CA ILE A 11 -20.42 62.11 -31.12
C ILE A 11 -21.07 61.07 -32.06
N LYS A 12 -21.98 61.50 -32.95
CA LYS A 12 -22.61 60.60 -33.92
C LYS A 12 -21.65 60.06 -34.97
N ASN A 13 -20.58 60.81 -35.29
CA ASN A 13 -19.51 60.35 -36.17
C ASN A 13 -18.42 59.55 -35.45
N SER A 14 -18.22 59.72 -34.13
CA SER A 14 -17.30 58.85 -33.37
C SER A 14 -17.92 57.48 -33.09
N VAL A 15 -19.23 57.40 -32.81
CA VAL A 15 -19.93 56.12 -32.58
C VAL A 15 -20.04 55.30 -33.88
N LYS A 16 -20.29 55.95 -35.03
CA LYS A 16 -20.36 55.26 -36.34
C LYS A 16 -19.07 54.56 -36.79
N ASN A 17 -17.91 54.99 -36.29
CA ASN A 17 -16.62 54.35 -36.62
C ASN A 17 -16.17 53.34 -35.56
N TYR A 18 -16.81 53.29 -34.38
CA TYR A 18 -16.53 52.31 -33.32
C TYR A 18 -17.48 51.09 -33.38
N ASP A 19 -18.65 51.22 -34.01
CA ASP A 19 -19.66 50.15 -34.12
C ASP A 19 -19.21 48.93 -34.96
N HIS A 20 -18.24 49.09 -35.88
CA HIS A 20 -17.82 48.00 -36.77
C HIS A 20 -16.76 47.06 -36.17
N GLY A 21 -16.12 47.43 -35.06
CA GLY A 21 -15.13 46.59 -34.37
C GLY A 21 -15.63 46.00 -33.04
N ILE A 22 -16.45 46.75 -32.30
CA ILE A 22 -16.89 46.36 -30.95
C ILE A 22 -17.89 45.20 -30.98
N LEU A 23 -18.87 45.22 -31.88
CA LEU A 23 -19.87 44.15 -31.98
C LEU A 23 -19.26 42.77 -32.33
N PRO A 24 -18.41 42.64 -33.37
CA PRO A 24 -17.75 41.36 -33.66
C PRO A 24 -16.77 40.95 -32.56
N PHE A 25 -16.11 41.89 -31.89
CA PHE A 25 -15.24 41.59 -30.74
C PHE A 25 -16.04 41.07 -29.53
N LEU A 26 -17.17 41.68 -29.19
CA LEU A 26 -18.09 41.19 -28.16
C LEU A 26 -18.65 39.81 -28.54
N GLY A 27 -19.04 39.61 -29.79
CA GLY A 27 -19.47 38.30 -30.30
C GLY A 27 -18.38 37.23 -30.14
N PHE A 28 -17.12 37.58 -30.45
CA PHE A 28 -15.97 36.70 -30.27
C PHE A 28 -15.73 36.37 -28.79
N LEU A 29 -15.80 37.35 -27.88
CA LEU A 29 -15.67 37.12 -26.44
C LEU A 29 -16.77 36.20 -25.89
N ILE A 30 -18.01 36.35 -26.36
CA ILE A 30 -19.11 35.47 -25.99
C ILE A 30 -18.83 34.04 -26.46
N ILE A 31 -18.37 33.85 -27.70
CA ILE A 31 -18.00 32.52 -28.23
C ILE A 31 -16.87 31.92 -27.40
N LEU A 32 -15.82 32.69 -27.08
CA LEU A 32 -14.73 32.23 -26.22
C LEU A 32 -15.22 31.84 -24.83
N PHE A 33 -16.12 32.61 -24.23
CA PHE A 33 -16.71 32.29 -22.94
C PHE A 33 -17.47 30.96 -22.97
N PHE A 34 -18.31 30.73 -23.98
CA PHE A 34 -19.02 29.45 -24.12
C PHE A 34 -18.07 28.29 -24.41
N ALA A 35 -17.07 28.48 -25.28
CA ALA A 35 -16.06 27.46 -25.57
C ALA A 35 -15.28 27.08 -24.30
N TYR A 36 -14.85 28.08 -23.53
CA TYR A 36 -14.18 27.87 -22.25
C TYR A 36 -15.05 27.05 -21.28
N ARG A 37 -16.35 27.37 -21.15
CA ARG A 37 -17.27 26.65 -20.26
C ARG A 37 -17.56 25.22 -20.73
N ILE A 38 -17.58 24.97 -22.04
CA ILE A 38 -17.72 23.62 -22.60
C ILE A 38 -16.49 22.78 -22.30
N VAL A 39 -15.28 23.34 -22.48
CA VAL A 39 -14.03 22.62 -22.21
C VAL A 39 -13.89 22.31 -20.71
N GLU A 40 -14.22 23.27 -19.84
CA GLU A 40 -14.24 23.07 -18.39
C GLU A 40 -15.25 21.98 -17.96
N TRP A 41 -16.46 22.00 -18.51
CA TRP A 41 -17.46 20.96 -18.26
C TRP A 41 -16.96 19.59 -18.71
N HIS A 42 -16.34 19.49 -19.89
CA HIS A 42 -15.82 18.22 -20.39
C HIS A 42 -14.72 17.63 -19.50
N GLN A 43 -13.80 18.46 -19.00
CA GLN A 43 -12.77 18.00 -18.05
C GLN A 43 -13.38 17.56 -16.72
N LEU A 44 -14.42 18.24 -16.24
CA LEU A 44 -15.12 17.86 -15.02
C LEU A 44 -15.89 16.54 -15.17
N THR A 45 -16.56 16.33 -16.30
CA THR A 45 -17.22 15.06 -16.64
C THR A 45 -16.20 13.93 -16.72
N ARG A 46 -15.09 14.16 -17.43
CA ARG A 46 -14.01 13.18 -17.55
C ARG A 46 -13.41 12.83 -16.19
N LEU A 47 -13.23 13.81 -15.31
CA LEU A 47 -12.76 13.56 -13.95
C LEU A 47 -13.74 12.68 -13.16
N ASN A 48 -15.04 12.95 -13.26
CA ASN A 48 -16.06 12.16 -12.58
C ASN A 48 -16.09 10.70 -13.09
N GLU A 49 -16.02 10.52 -14.40
CA GLU A 49 -15.97 9.20 -15.03
C GLU A 49 -14.69 8.44 -14.63
N LEU A 50 -13.53 9.08 -14.72
CA LEU A 50 -12.25 8.48 -14.33
C LEU A 50 -12.24 8.13 -12.84
N GLN A 51 -12.68 9.05 -11.97
CA GLN A 51 -12.74 8.80 -10.53
C GLN A 51 -13.59 7.58 -10.20
N LYS A 52 -14.73 7.43 -10.86
CA LYS A 52 -15.55 6.22 -10.70
C LYS A 52 -14.81 4.99 -11.20
N GLU A 53 -14.25 5.02 -12.40
CA GLU A 53 -13.57 3.87 -13.02
C GLU A 53 -12.43 3.33 -12.14
N VAL A 54 -11.53 4.20 -11.70
CA VAL A 54 -10.34 3.79 -10.92
C VAL A 54 -10.71 3.25 -9.54
N GLU A 55 -11.70 3.82 -8.86
CA GLU A 55 -12.10 3.33 -7.53
C GLU A 55 -12.74 1.94 -7.63
N LEU A 56 -13.53 1.68 -8.68
CA LEU A 56 -14.14 0.36 -8.88
C LEU A 56 -13.08 -0.69 -9.26
N GLU A 57 -12.10 -0.33 -10.09
CA GLU A 57 -10.98 -1.19 -10.45
C GLU A 57 -10.14 -1.56 -9.22
N GLU A 58 -9.73 -0.56 -8.43
CA GLU A 58 -8.89 -0.75 -7.25
C GLU A 58 -9.59 -1.58 -6.18
N ILE A 59 -10.89 -1.36 -5.93
CA ILE A 59 -11.66 -2.16 -4.97
C ILE A 59 -11.88 -3.58 -5.49
N SER A 60 -12.12 -3.76 -6.80
CA SER A 60 -12.20 -5.10 -7.38
C SER A 60 -10.90 -5.86 -7.21
N PHE A 61 -9.76 -5.18 -7.32
CA PHE A 61 -8.45 -5.79 -7.07
C PHE A 61 -8.28 -6.15 -5.58
N ALA A 62 -8.60 -5.22 -4.67
CA ALA A 62 -8.48 -5.41 -3.23
C ALA A 62 -9.30 -6.62 -2.72
N ASN A 63 -10.55 -6.76 -3.18
CA ASN A 63 -11.40 -7.89 -2.79
C ASN A 63 -10.82 -9.25 -3.23
N ASN A 64 -10.25 -9.33 -4.43
CA ASN A 64 -9.62 -10.55 -4.92
C ASN A 64 -8.31 -10.85 -4.18
N ALA A 65 -7.56 -9.82 -3.78
CA ALA A 65 -6.31 -9.97 -3.06
C ALA A 65 -6.52 -10.43 -1.60
N GLN A 66 -7.63 -10.04 -0.97
CA GLN A 66 -7.88 -10.26 0.45
C GLN A 66 -8.04 -11.75 0.84
N ASP A 67 -8.80 -12.53 0.09
CA ASP A 67 -9.00 -13.98 0.33
C ASP A 67 -7.68 -14.75 0.39
N GLU A 68 -6.69 -14.27 -0.36
CA GLU A 68 -5.43 -14.95 -0.59
C GLU A 68 -4.31 -14.45 0.33
N ASN A 69 -4.30 -13.16 0.66
CA ASN A 69 -3.42 -12.61 1.71
C ASN A 69 -3.65 -13.29 3.06
N ASP A 70 -4.88 -13.64 3.40
CA ASP A 70 -5.18 -14.38 4.64
C ASP A 70 -4.52 -15.76 4.66
N THR A 71 -4.50 -16.45 3.52
CA THR A 71 -3.86 -17.77 3.40
C THR A 71 -2.35 -17.65 3.60
N ILE A 72 -1.76 -16.59 3.04
CA ILE A 72 -0.32 -16.30 3.13
C ILE A 72 0.06 -15.92 4.56
N ASN A 73 -0.68 -15.01 5.20
CA ASN A 73 -0.40 -14.55 6.56
C ASN A 73 -0.51 -15.69 7.58
N ASN A 74 -1.54 -16.55 7.45
CA ASN A 74 -1.67 -17.72 8.31
C ASN A 74 -0.51 -18.69 8.10
N LEU A 75 -0.12 -18.96 6.86
CA LEU A 75 0.99 -19.87 6.56
C LEU A 75 2.34 -19.33 7.07
N ILE A 76 2.55 -18.01 7.01
CA ILE A 76 3.72 -17.33 7.57
C ILE A 76 3.70 -17.36 9.10
N GLY A 77 2.55 -17.09 9.72
CA GLY A 77 2.37 -17.15 11.18
C GLY A 77 2.56 -18.57 11.73
N ASP A 78 2.01 -19.58 11.06
CA ASP A 78 2.23 -20.99 11.38
C ASP A 78 3.71 -21.34 11.26
N TYR A 79 4.38 -20.93 10.18
CA TYR A 79 5.80 -21.19 10.00
C TYR A 79 6.65 -20.62 11.15
N PHE A 80 6.37 -19.38 11.57
CA PHE A 80 7.13 -18.75 12.64
C PHE A 80 6.76 -19.26 14.04
N SER A 81 5.56 -19.84 14.23
CA SER A 81 5.16 -20.43 15.52
C SER A 81 5.74 -21.82 15.78
N HIS A 82 6.13 -22.56 14.73
CA HIS A 82 6.68 -23.93 14.85
C HIS A 82 8.22 -24.01 14.85
N LEU A 83 8.91 -22.86 14.80
CA LEU A 83 10.36 -22.76 14.63
C LEU A 83 11.22 -23.57 15.62
N GLU A 84 10.76 -23.73 16.86
CA GLU A 84 11.54 -24.38 17.93
C GLU A 84 11.28 -25.89 18.07
N SER A 85 10.26 -26.42 17.39
CA SER A 85 9.84 -27.82 17.53
C SER A 85 9.96 -28.68 16.28
N SER A 86 10.18 -28.07 15.11
CA SER A 86 10.21 -28.76 13.82
C SER A 86 11.57 -29.38 13.52
N SER A 87 11.56 -30.58 12.91
CA SER A 87 12.76 -31.22 12.35
C SER A 87 13.32 -30.42 11.16
N SER A 88 14.59 -30.62 10.78
CA SER A 88 15.14 -29.90 9.61
C SER A 88 14.40 -30.25 8.31
N ALA A 89 13.89 -31.49 8.19
CA ALA A 89 13.10 -31.93 7.05
C ALA A 89 11.77 -31.18 6.94
N GLU A 90 11.06 -30.98 8.05
CA GLU A 90 9.84 -30.18 8.12
C GLU A 90 10.12 -28.72 7.79
N MET A 91 11.18 -28.14 8.38
CA MET A 91 11.61 -26.78 8.10
C MET A 91 11.94 -26.51 6.63
N VAL A 92 12.50 -27.51 5.92
CA VAL A 92 12.73 -27.43 4.47
C VAL A 92 11.42 -27.42 3.69
N ILE A 93 10.45 -28.25 4.06
CA ILE A 93 9.13 -28.29 3.41
C ILE A 93 8.40 -26.96 3.63
N GLU A 94 8.33 -26.49 4.86
CA GLU A 94 7.65 -25.26 5.21
C GLU A 94 8.32 -24.04 4.57
N TYR A 95 9.65 -23.96 4.55
CA TYR A 95 10.37 -22.92 3.80
C TYR A 95 9.95 -22.88 2.32
N ASN A 96 9.81 -24.05 1.67
CA ASN A 96 9.43 -24.09 0.27
C ASN A 96 7.97 -23.62 0.06
N LEU A 97 7.08 -23.92 1.00
CA LEU A 97 5.71 -23.41 0.99
C LEU A 97 5.71 -21.89 1.14
N VAL A 98 6.33 -21.35 2.20
CA VAL A 98 6.45 -19.91 2.43
C VAL A 98 7.09 -19.21 1.23
N SER A 99 8.19 -19.74 0.70
CA SER A 99 8.90 -19.14 -0.45
C SER A 99 8.04 -19.09 -1.71
N ASN A 100 7.19 -20.09 -1.95
CA ASN A 100 6.28 -20.10 -3.09
C ASN A 100 5.12 -19.10 -2.89
N GLU A 101 4.54 -19.06 -1.70
CA GLU A 101 3.46 -18.13 -1.37
C GLU A 101 3.92 -16.67 -1.46
N VAL A 102 5.10 -16.35 -0.93
CA VAL A 102 5.65 -14.99 -1.05
C VAL A 102 5.90 -14.61 -2.52
N LYS A 103 6.29 -15.55 -3.40
CA LYS A 103 6.43 -15.26 -4.84
C LYS A 103 5.09 -14.93 -5.50
N ILE A 104 4.01 -15.62 -5.11
CA ILE A 104 2.66 -15.34 -5.60
C ILE A 104 2.24 -13.95 -5.13
N ASN A 105 2.48 -13.62 -3.86
CA ASN A 105 2.20 -12.30 -3.31
C ASN A 105 2.96 -11.18 -4.02
N ASP A 106 4.25 -11.37 -4.28
CA ASP A 106 5.07 -10.40 -5.02
C ASP A 106 4.52 -10.15 -6.43
N GLN A 107 4.03 -11.21 -7.10
CA GLN A 107 3.43 -11.05 -8.42
C GLN A 107 2.17 -10.18 -8.33
N ARG A 108 1.30 -10.41 -7.34
CA ARG A 108 0.11 -9.57 -7.11
C ARG A 108 0.49 -8.13 -6.80
N ALA A 109 1.42 -7.92 -5.88
CA ALA A 109 1.86 -6.58 -5.53
C ALA A 109 2.37 -5.83 -6.77
N ARG A 110 3.08 -6.51 -7.68
CA ARG A 110 3.50 -5.93 -8.97
C ARG A 110 2.34 -5.64 -9.92
N GLU A 111 1.33 -6.51 -9.98
CA GLU A 111 0.10 -6.27 -10.75
C GLU A 111 -0.66 -5.04 -10.20
N TYR A 112 -0.77 -4.91 -8.88
CA TYR A 112 -1.37 -3.74 -8.24
C TYR A 112 -0.58 -2.46 -8.49
N ILE A 113 0.74 -2.50 -8.36
CA ILE A 113 1.62 -1.37 -8.70
C ILE A 113 1.40 -0.92 -10.15
N ALA A 114 1.20 -1.85 -11.09
CA ALA A 114 0.93 -1.49 -12.48
C ALA A 114 -0.41 -0.76 -12.63
N ILE A 115 -1.47 -1.23 -11.96
CA ILE A 115 -2.79 -0.56 -11.91
C ILE A 115 -2.66 0.85 -11.33
N LEU A 116 -1.98 1.00 -10.19
CA LEU A 116 -1.76 2.30 -9.55
C LEU A 116 -0.99 3.28 -10.47
N GLN A 117 0.02 2.79 -11.20
CA GLN A 117 0.79 3.59 -12.15
C GLN A 117 -0.05 4.02 -13.36
N GLU A 118 -0.87 3.12 -13.90
CA GLU A 118 -1.78 3.41 -15.01
C GLU A 118 -2.82 4.46 -14.59
N ASN A 119 -3.45 4.27 -13.43
CA ASN A 119 -4.44 5.20 -12.91
C ASN A 119 -3.85 6.58 -12.62
N ARG A 120 -2.66 6.63 -12.00
CA ARG A 120 -1.90 7.88 -11.83
C ARG A 120 -1.63 8.57 -13.17
N GLN A 121 -1.26 7.83 -14.22
CA GLN A 121 -1.03 8.38 -15.56
C GLN A 121 -2.32 8.94 -16.18
N ASN A 122 -3.47 8.31 -15.93
CA ASN A 122 -4.77 8.79 -16.39
C ASN A 122 -5.13 10.15 -15.78
N PHE A 123 -4.80 10.40 -14.51
CA PHE A 123 -4.98 11.71 -13.87
C PHE A 123 -4.05 12.81 -14.41
N GLN A 124 -2.83 12.49 -14.86
CA GLN A 124 -1.92 13.49 -15.49
C GLN A 124 -2.52 14.15 -16.73
N ASN A 125 -3.32 13.41 -17.48
CA ASN A 125 -4.01 13.95 -18.64
C ASN A 125 -5.05 15.02 -18.25
N ILE A 126 -5.63 14.93 -17.04
CA ILE A 126 -6.60 15.91 -16.53
C ILE A 126 -5.86 17.11 -15.92
N ASP A 127 -4.81 16.87 -15.13
CA ASP A 127 -3.94 17.91 -14.51
C ASP A 127 -3.44 18.94 -15.54
N THR A 128 -3.01 18.46 -16.71
CA THR A 128 -2.47 19.35 -17.75
C THR A 128 -3.51 20.39 -18.21
N PHE A 129 -4.79 20.04 -18.24
CA PHE A 129 -5.86 20.96 -18.64
C PHE A 129 -6.46 21.75 -17.47
N SER A 130 -6.46 21.19 -16.25
CA SER A 130 -7.06 21.81 -15.06
C SER A 130 -6.44 23.18 -14.75
N LYS A 131 -5.13 23.30 -14.93
CA LYS A 131 -4.33 24.51 -14.68
C LYS A 131 -4.76 25.74 -15.50
N PHE A 132 -5.51 25.54 -16.59
CA PHE A 132 -6.02 26.64 -17.41
C PHE A 132 -7.37 27.19 -16.93
N PHE A 133 -8.03 26.54 -15.98
CA PHE A 133 -9.35 26.94 -15.51
C PHE A 133 -9.29 27.79 -14.24
N ILE A 134 -9.68 29.05 -14.36
CA ILE A 134 -9.70 30.03 -13.25
C ILE A 134 -11.01 30.05 -12.45
N THR A 135 -11.98 29.18 -12.77
CA THR A 135 -13.28 29.16 -12.05
C THR A 135 -13.24 28.26 -10.83
N LYS A 136 -14.32 28.29 -10.02
CA LYS A 136 -14.50 27.37 -8.90
C LYS A 136 -14.49 25.89 -9.32
N ASN A 137 -15.02 25.56 -10.51
CA ASN A 137 -14.99 24.20 -11.03
C ASN A 137 -13.55 23.82 -11.40
N GLY A 138 -12.81 24.72 -12.07
CA GLY A 138 -11.39 24.55 -12.36
C GLY A 138 -10.55 24.28 -11.11
N LYS A 139 -10.70 25.13 -10.10
CA LYS A 139 -10.05 24.97 -8.79
C LYS A 139 -10.44 23.66 -8.09
N PHE A 140 -11.68 23.19 -8.26
CA PHE A 140 -12.08 21.89 -7.72
C PHE A 140 -11.34 20.74 -8.40
N ILE A 141 -11.25 20.75 -9.74
CA ILE A 141 -10.53 19.73 -10.51
C ILE A 141 -9.06 19.69 -10.07
N ASP A 142 -8.41 20.84 -10.04
CA ASP A 142 -7.00 20.99 -9.66
C ASP A 142 -6.71 20.39 -8.27
N GLU A 143 -7.44 20.85 -7.25
CA GLU A 143 -7.25 20.36 -5.87
C GLU A 143 -7.62 18.87 -5.70
N TYR A 144 -8.58 18.33 -6.46
CA TYR A 144 -8.90 16.90 -6.39
C TYR A 144 -7.83 16.05 -7.08
N VAL A 145 -7.32 16.48 -8.24
CA VAL A 145 -6.25 15.79 -8.96
C VAL A 145 -4.96 15.78 -8.15
N ASP A 146 -4.64 16.87 -7.45
CA ASP A 146 -3.51 16.91 -6.53
C ASP A 146 -3.64 15.90 -5.37
N LEU A 147 -4.85 15.71 -4.84
CA LEU A 147 -5.12 14.69 -3.82
C LEU A 147 -5.05 13.27 -4.41
N ALA A 148 -5.46 13.07 -5.66
CA ALA A 148 -5.31 11.80 -6.36
C ALA A 148 -3.82 11.46 -6.55
N PHE A 149 -2.97 12.43 -6.93
CA PHE A 149 -1.53 12.17 -7.01
C PHE A 149 -0.90 11.84 -5.67
N GLN A 150 -1.26 12.56 -4.60
CA GLN A 150 -0.79 12.23 -3.25
C GLN A 150 -1.19 10.80 -2.86
N TYR A 151 -2.42 10.41 -3.17
CA TYR A 151 -2.92 9.05 -2.92
C TYR A 151 -2.07 8.01 -3.66
N TYR A 152 -1.89 8.17 -4.97
CA TYR A 152 -1.10 7.22 -5.76
C TYR A 152 0.37 7.18 -5.35
N ASP A 153 0.97 8.32 -5.00
CA ASP A 153 2.36 8.36 -4.52
C ASP A 153 2.49 7.59 -3.19
N ALA A 154 1.52 7.73 -2.27
CA ALA A 154 1.48 7.01 -1.00
C ALA A 154 1.23 5.50 -1.17
N GLU A 155 0.23 5.11 -1.98
CA GLU A 155 -0.10 3.70 -2.28
C GLU A 155 1.05 2.98 -3.00
N LEU A 156 1.72 3.65 -3.95
CA LEU A 156 2.90 3.12 -4.61
C LEU A 156 4.06 2.94 -3.62
N ASN A 157 4.23 3.86 -2.68
CA ASN A 157 5.26 3.72 -1.65
C ASN A 157 4.97 2.52 -0.74
N ALA A 158 3.73 2.39 -0.25
CA ALA A 158 3.29 1.26 0.56
C ALA A 158 3.44 -0.09 -0.18
N SER A 159 3.00 -0.15 -1.44
CA SER A 159 3.10 -1.37 -2.25
C SER A 159 4.55 -1.77 -2.54
N ASN A 160 5.43 -0.80 -2.83
CA ASN A 160 6.85 -1.09 -3.01
C ASN A 160 7.53 -1.51 -1.71
N ARG A 161 7.13 -0.93 -0.56
CA ARG A 161 7.64 -1.34 0.76
C ARG A 161 7.28 -2.79 1.07
N SER A 162 6.04 -3.20 0.78
CA SER A 162 5.58 -4.58 0.96
C SER A 162 6.40 -5.62 0.17
N LEU A 163 6.92 -5.25 -1.01
CA LEU A 163 7.86 -6.11 -1.75
C LEU A 163 9.19 -6.29 -1.02
N ILE A 164 9.68 -5.26 -0.32
CA ILE A 164 10.91 -5.35 0.47
C ILE A 164 10.66 -6.20 1.72
N GLU A 165 9.51 -6.04 2.38
CA GLU A 165 9.07 -6.88 3.51
C GLU A 165 8.98 -8.36 3.10
N SER A 166 8.51 -8.63 1.89
CA SER A 166 8.49 -9.97 1.31
C SER A 166 9.89 -10.58 1.16
N ASP A 167 10.90 -9.78 0.77
CA ASP A 167 12.30 -10.21 0.76
C ASP A 167 12.85 -10.43 2.18
N VAL A 168 12.44 -9.62 3.16
CA VAL A 168 12.77 -9.83 4.58
C VAL A 168 12.24 -11.18 5.07
N ILE A 169 10.96 -11.48 4.83
CA ILE A 169 10.31 -12.74 5.22
C ILE A 169 11.01 -13.94 4.58
N LYS A 170 11.31 -13.89 3.27
CA LYS A 170 12.05 -14.98 2.60
C LYS A 170 13.43 -15.22 3.22
N ASN A 171 14.17 -14.16 3.49
CA ASN A 171 15.50 -14.27 4.09
C ASN A 171 15.44 -14.80 5.52
N LEU A 172 14.44 -14.38 6.30
CA LEU A 172 14.17 -14.93 7.63
C LEU A 172 13.88 -16.43 7.57
N SER A 173 12.95 -16.85 6.71
CA SER A 173 12.65 -18.28 6.53
C SER A 173 13.87 -19.06 6.04
N LEU A 174 14.70 -18.46 5.18
CA LEU A 174 15.94 -19.11 4.75
C LEU A 174 16.90 -19.33 5.91
N ILE A 175 17.08 -18.32 6.76
CA ILE A 175 17.93 -18.38 7.96
C ILE A 175 17.43 -19.48 8.90
N PHE A 176 16.13 -19.53 9.18
CA PHE A 176 15.57 -20.52 10.11
C PHE A 176 15.71 -21.95 9.59
N LYS A 177 15.43 -22.17 8.30
CA LYS A 177 15.66 -23.47 7.66
C LYS A 177 17.13 -23.89 7.76
N ASP A 178 18.06 -23.00 7.40
CA ASP A 178 19.48 -23.32 7.41
C ASP A 178 20.01 -23.53 8.84
N ARG A 179 19.44 -22.83 9.84
CA ARG A 179 19.70 -23.06 11.26
C ARG A 179 19.20 -24.42 11.74
N ALA A 180 18.01 -24.85 11.33
CA ALA A 180 17.48 -26.16 11.68
C ALA A 180 18.34 -27.30 11.13
N ILE A 181 18.79 -27.19 9.87
CA ILE A 181 19.74 -28.13 9.26
C ILE A 181 21.05 -28.19 10.07
N LEU A 182 21.57 -27.03 10.46
CA LEU A 182 22.80 -26.94 11.23
C LEU A 182 22.64 -27.58 12.62
N ASN A 183 21.59 -27.22 13.35
CA ASN A 183 21.32 -27.76 14.68
C ASN A 183 21.14 -29.28 14.64
N GLU A 184 20.36 -29.80 13.68
CA GLU A 184 20.18 -31.25 13.54
C GLU A 184 21.52 -31.96 13.26
N PHE A 185 22.39 -31.35 12.46
CA PHE A 185 23.73 -31.92 12.23
C PHE A 185 24.58 -31.89 13.51
N VAL A 186 24.58 -30.78 14.23
CA VAL A 186 25.34 -30.61 15.47
C VAL A 186 24.87 -31.62 16.52
N ASP A 187 23.58 -31.69 16.78
CA ASP A 187 22.99 -32.53 17.83
C ASP A 187 23.19 -34.04 17.57
N ASN A 188 23.17 -34.46 16.30
CA ASN A 188 23.28 -35.88 15.95
C ASN A 188 24.71 -36.36 15.71
N TYR A 189 25.64 -35.47 15.34
CA TYR A 189 26.97 -35.91 14.86
C TYR A 189 28.15 -35.22 15.54
N ILE A 190 27.98 -34.06 16.17
CA ILE A 190 29.09 -33.43 16.90
C ILE A 190 29.33 -34.16 18.22
N GLY A 191 30.50 -34.80 18.32
CA GLY A 191 30.85 -35.69 19.42
C GLY A 191 30.90 -37.17 19.03
N GLU A 192 30.45 -37.51 17.82
CA GLU A 192 30.55 -38.85 17.22
C GLU A 192 31.91 -39.08 16.52
N SER A 193 32.08 -40.25 15.90
CA SER A 193 33.33 -40.59 15.18
C SER A 193 33.53 -39.75 13.91
N GLU A 194 34.80 -39.53 13.53
CA GLU A 194 35.20 -38.86 12.28
C GLU A 194 34.47 -39.43 11.06
N ASP A 195 34.43 -40.77 10.96
CA ASP A 195 33.77 -41.47 9.86
C ASP A 195 32.27 -41.13 9.76
N LEU A 196 31.58 -40.98 10.89
CA LEU A 196 30.15 -40.63 10.91
C LEU A 196 29.93 -39.16 10.51
N ILE A 197 30.77 -38.25 11.01
CA ILE A 197 30.72 -36.82 10.62
C ILE A 197 30.96 -36.70 9.11
N SER A 198 31.99 -37.37 8.58
CA SER A 198 32.35 -37.32 7.16
C SER A 198 31.25 -37.89 6.26
N GLN A 199 30.64 -39.02 6.65
CA GLN A 199 29.55 -39.65 5.90
C GLN A 199 28.28 -38.80 5.81
N ASN A 200 28.01 -37.96 6.81
CA ASN A 200 26.78 -37.15 6.88
C ASN A 200 27.02 -35.66 6.58
N PHE A 201 28.26 -35.25 6.28
CA PHE A 201 28.62 -33.84 6.01
C PHE A 201 27.82 -33.22 4.85
N ASN A 202 27.29 -34.04 3.94
CA ASN A 202 26.40 -33.58 2.87
C ASN A 202 25.13 -32.91 3.40
N MET A 203 24.67 -33.17 4.63
CA MET A 203 23.51 -32.50 5.23
C MET A 203 23.73 -30.99 5.35
N VAL A 204 24.95 -30.55 5.66
CA VAL A 204 25.29 -29.13 5.81
C VAL A 204 25.83 -28.49 4.53
N SER A 205 25.88 -29.23 3.41
CA SER A 205 26.32 -28.66 2.12
C SER A 205 25.53 -27.42 1.67
N PRO A 206 24.21 -27.25 1.96
CA PRO A 206 23.50 -26.03 1.61
C PRO A 206 24.08 -24.75 2.26
N LEU A 207 24.83 -24.87 3.36
CA LEU A 207 25.46 -23.74 4.05
C LEU A 207 26.77 -23.29 3.37
N GLU A 208 27.33 -24.06 2.44
CA GLU A 208 28.56 -23.70 1.71
C GLU A 208 28.45 -22.31 1.05
N LYS A 209 27.25 -21.96 0.57
CA LYS A 209 26.96 -20.67 -0.07
C LYS A 209 27.40 -19.47 0.79
N TYR A 210 27.30 -19.57 2.11
CA TYR A 210 27.66 -18.48 3.03
C TYR A 210 29.17 -18.19 3.08
N THR A 211 30.01 -19.16 2.70
CA THR A 211 31.46 -18.97 2.59
C THR A 211 31.88 -18.19 1.34
N ARG A 212 30.98 -18.08 0.36
CA ARG A 212 31.29 -17.46 -0.92
C ARG A 212 31.10 -15.95 -0.85
N SER A 213 32.05 -15.22 -1.41
CA SER A 213 31.98 -13.75 -1.48
C SER A 213 30.85 -13.25 -2.38
N ASP A 214 30.40 -14.07 -3.35
CA ASP A 214 29.36 -13.73 -4.32
C ASP A 214 27.94 -14.10 -3.90
N PHE A 215 27.76 -14.79 -2.77
CA PHE A 215 26.44 -15.02 -2.20
C PHE A 215 25.88 -13.72 -1.61
N VAL A 216 24.67 -13.36 -2.00
CA VAL A 216 23.90 -12.26 -1.43
C VAL A 216 22.51 -12.76 -1.09
N PHE A 217 21.90 -12.18 -0.07
CA PHE A 217 20.51 -12.44 0.27
C PHE A 217 19.58 -11.80 -0.77
N ASP A 218 18.35 -12.30 -0.86
CA ASP A 218 17.34 -11.73 -1.76
C ASP A 218 17.06 -10.27 -1.34
N GLY A 219 17.08 -9.33 -2.29
CA GLY A 219 16.79 -7.92 -2.01
C GLY A 219 17.81 -7.20 -1.11
N GLN A 220 19.01 -7.76 -0.85
CA GLN A 220 19.96 -7.26 0.15
C GLN A 220 20.26 -5.76 0.02
N ASP A 221 20.48 -5.24 -1.20
CA ASP A 221 20.78 -3.82 -1.44
C ASP A 221 19.63 -2.89 -1.02
N VAL A 222 18.37 -3.35 -1.18
CA VAL A 222 17.17 -2.57 -0.85
C VAL A 222 16.85 -2.70 0.64
N ILE A 223 17.08 -3.88 1.23
CA ILE A 223 16.99 -4.10 2.67
C ILE A 223 17.98 -3.20 3.41
N GLU A 224 19.24 -3.11 2.96
CA GLU A 224 20.26 -2.24 3.58
C GLU A 224 19.84 -0.77 3.65
N GLN A 225 19.10 -0.30 2.64
CA GLN A 225 18.61 1.08 2.58
C GLN A 225 17.42 1.35 3.51
N ASN A 226 16.66 0.32 3.88
CA ASN A 226 15.33 0.47 4.47
C ASN A 226 15.17 -0.17 5.87
N TYR A 227 16.00 -1.17 6.20
CA TYR A 227 15.93 -1.98 7.42
C TYR A 227 17.35 -2.23 7.94
N SER A 228 17.91 -1.21 8.59
CA SER A 228 19.33 -1.16 8.96
C SER A 228 19.72 -2.29 9.93
N TYR A 229 18.84 -2.57 10.90
CA TYR A 229 19.09 -3.59 11.89
C TYR A 229 18.93 -5.00 11.32
N PHE A 230 17.93 -5.19 10.43
CA PHE A 230 17.79 -6.46 9.73
C PHE A 230 18.99 -6.74 8.80
N SER A 231 19.52 -5.73 8.10
CA SER A 231 20.75 -5.86 7.31
C SER A 231 21.96 -6.28 8.15
N GLU A 232 22.13 -5.70 9.34
CA GLU A 232 23.17 -6.13 10.30
C GLU A 232 22.99 -7.60 10.69
N THR A 233 21.74 -8.02 10.91
CA THR A 233 21.38 -9.41 11.23
C THR A 233 21.76 -10.36 10.10
N LEU A 234 21.44 -10.03 8.84
CA LEU A 234 21.84 -10.81 7.67
C LEU A 234 23.37 -10.98 7.57
N ALA A 235 24.11 -9.90 7.77
CA ALA A 235 25.58 -9.93 7.71
C ALA A 235 26.18 -10.83 8.80
N LYS A 236 25.67 -10.73 10.03
CA LYS A 236 26.08 -11.60 11.15
C LYS A 236 25.72 -13.06 10.90
N GLN A 237 24.50 -13.34 10.42
CA GLN A 237 24.06 -14.72 10.11
C GLN A 237 24.89 -15.35 8.99
N LYS A 238 25.16 -14.62 7.90
CA LYS A 238 26.04 -15.09 6.83
C LYS A 238 27.43 -15.45 7.35
N LYS A 239 28.00 -14.61 8.22
CA LYS A 239 29.31 -14.87 8.81
C LYS A 239 29.28 -16.12 9.70
N LEU A 240 28.29 -16.21 10.59
CA LEU A 240 28.12 -17.34 11.51
C LEU A 240 27.96 -18.65 10.74
N PHE A 241 27.05 -18.72 9.77
CA PHE A 241 26.86 -19.93 8.96
C PHE A 241 28.11 -20.30 8.13
N GLY A 242 28.80 -19.30 7.58
CA GLY A 242 30.03 -19.51 6.82
C GLY A 242 31.15 -20.10 7.68
N ASP A 243 31.40 -19.50 8.84
CA ASP A 243 32.45 -19.94 9.76
C ASP A 243 32.13 -21.33 10.34
N THR A 244 30.88 -21.57 10.71
CA THR A 244 30.43 -22.89 11.19
C THR A 244 30.56 -23.95 10.11
N TYR A 245 30.14 -23.69 8.87
CA TYR A 245 30.34 -24.63 7.77
C TYR A 245 31.83 -25.00 7.58
N LEU A 246 32.73 -24.01 7.63
CA LEU A 246 34.17 -24.26 7.50
C LEU A 246 34.73 -25.08 8.68
N MET A 247 34.26 -24.85 9.90
CA MET A 247 34.62 -25.67 11.05
C MET A 247 34.15 -27.12 10.88
N LEU A 248 32.90 -27.33 10.48
CA LEU A 248 32.35 -28.67 10.23
C LEU A 248 33.10 -29.39 9.10
N LYS A 249 33.54 -28.65 8.08
CA LYS A 249 34.33 -29.19 6.98
C LYS A 249 35.69 -29.70 7.46
N ASP A 250 36.36 -28.96 8.34
CA ASP A 250 37.63 -29.36 8.92
C ASP A 250 37.47 -30.61 9.80
N LEU A 251 36.39 -30.70 10.59
CA LEU A 251 36.06 -31.92 11.35
C LEU A 251 35.82 -33.12 10.44
N ALA A 252 35.11 -32.94 9.32
CA ALA A 252 34.79 -34.01 8.37
C ALA A 252 36.01 -34.57 7.63
N VAL A 253 37.15 -33.86 7.64
CA VAL A 253 38.43 -34.29 7.04
C VAL A 253 39.51 -34.59 8.10
N GLY A 254 39.15 -34.60 9.40
CA GLY A 254 40.04 -34.95 10.50
C GLY A 254 40.99 -33.84 10.96
N ASP A 255 40.79 -32.58 10.54
CA ASP A 255 41.60 -31.43 10.97
C ASP A 255 41.05 -30.79 12.25
N TYR A 256 41.17 -31.51 13.36
CA TYR A 256 40.65 -31.11 14.68
C TYR A 256 41.30 -29.84 15.24
N ASP A 257 42.58 -29.61 14.94
CA ASP A 257 43.30 -28.42 15.43
C ASP A 257 42.75 -27.14 14.77
N SER A 258 42.55 -27.17 13.45
CA SER A 258 41.93 -26.06 12.71
C SER A 258 40.47 -25.84 13.11
N ALA A 259 39.70 -26.92 13.30
CA ALA A 259 38.32 -26.85 13.75
C ALA A 259 38.20 -26.23 15.16
N SER A 260 39.06 -26.64 16.10
CA SER A 260 39.07 -26.10 17.46
C SER A 260 39.37 -24.61 17.51
N TYR A 261 40.28 -24.11 16.66
CA TYR A 261 40.55 -22.68 16.53
C TYR A 261 39.32 -21.91 16.01
N LYS A 262 38.58 -22.47 15.03
CA LYS A 262 37.36 -21.84 14.50
C LYS A 262 36.22 -21.85 15.51
N TYR A 263 36.09 -22.91 16.30
CA TYR A 263 35.06 -23.02 17.34
C TYR A 263 35.10 -21.86 18.34
N GLU A 264 36.28 -21.45 18.81
CA GLU A 264 36.40 -20.29 19.71
C GLU A 264 35.93 -18.98 19.07
N ALA A 265 36.16 -18.81 17.76
CA ALA A 265 35.71 -17.63 17.03
C ALA A 265 34.19 -17.65 16.82
N ILE A 266 33.61 -18.84 16.59
CA ILE A 266 32.15 -19.04 16.47
C ILE A 266 31.46 -18.77 17.81
N ALA A 267 31.97 -19.32 18.92
CA ALA A 267 31.39 -19.10 20.25
C ALA A 267 31.36 -17.62 20.65
N ARG A 268 32.38 -16.84 20.26
CA ARG A 268 32.36 -15.37 20.44
C ARG A 268 31.30 -14.70 19.57
N GLN A 269 31.16 -15.14 18.32
CA GLN A 269 30.13 -14.62 17.43
C GLN A 269 28.73 -14.90 17.94
N GLU A 270 28.46 -16.11 18.43
CA GLU A 270 27.18 -16.47 19.05
C GLU A 270 26.90 -15.66 20.33
N ALA A 271 27.91 -15.45 21.17
CA ALA A 271 27.78 -14.61 22.36
C ALA A 271 27.50 -13.13 22.02
N ASP A 272 28.03 -12.64 20.90
CA ASP A 272 27.77 -11.30 20.36
C ASP A 272 26.46 -11.25 19.51
N PHE A 273 25.88 -12.40 19.19
CA PHE A 273 24.66 -12.54 18.39
C PHE A 273 23.43 -12.48 19.31
N ASN A 274 23.14 -11.28 19.81
CA ASN A 274 21.87 -11.00 20.48
C ASN A 274 20.87 -10.46 19.45
N LEU A 275 20.09 -11.35 18.83
CA LEU A 275 19.03 -10.96 17.92
C LEU A 275 17.82 -10.45 18.72
N ASP A 276 17.68 -9.13 18.75
CA ASP A 276 16.50 -8.44 19.21
C ASP A 276 15.38 -8.57 18.16
N TRP A 277 14.51 -9.58 18.33
CA TRP A 277 13.38 -9.82 17.44
C TRP A 277 12.37 -8.69 17.46
N ASP A 278 12.10 -8.13 18.64
CA ASP A 278 11.18 -7.00 18.80
C ASP A 278 11.65 -5.84 17.92
N ARG A 279 12.95 -5.54 17.92
CA ARG A 279 13.51 -4.51 17.04
C ARG A 279 13.41 -4.83 15.54
N VAL A 280 13.49 -6.10 15.12
CA VAL A 280 13.24 -6.47 13.71
C VAL A 280 11.78 -6.19 13.35
N MET A 281 10.85 -6.56 14.23
CA MET A 281 9.42 -6.37 14.02
C MET A 281 9.03 -4.88 14.08
N ASP A 282 9.61 -4.10 15.00
CA ASP A 282 9.40 -2.66 15.10
C ASP A 282 9.82 -1.93 13.80
N GLU A 283 10.99 -2.25 13.24
CA GLU A 283 11.43 -1.67 11.95
C GLU A 283 10.47 -2.03 10.79
N LEU A 284 9.77 -3.18 10.86
CA LEU A 284 8.80 -3.63 9.87
C LEU A 284 7.43 -2.96 10.05
N PHE A 285 6.91 -2.88 11.27
CA PHE A 285 5.54 -2.44 11.54
C PHE A 285 5.37 -0.92 11.67
N GLU A 286 6.36 -0.19 12.21
CA GLU A 286 6.22 1.26 12.42
C GLU A 286 5.96 2.03 11.12
N GLU A 287 6.63 1.64 10.03
CA GLU A 287 6.49 2.30 8.73
C GLU A 287 5.19 1.88 8.02
N HIS A 288 4.74 0.64 8.22
CA HIS A 288 3.47 0.14 7.68
C HIS A 288 2.30 0.96 8.22
N ASP A 289 2.18 1.11 9.55
CA ASP A 289 1.09 1.84 10.19
C ASP A 289 1.07 3.32 9.81
N ARG A 290 2.26 3.92 9.69
CA ARG A 290 2.43 5.31 9.24
C ARG A 290 1.86 5.50 7.84
N LEU A 291 2.18 4.60 6.91
CA LEU A 291 1.71 4.67 5.52
C LEU A 291 0.20 4.42 5.40
N GLN A 292 -0.34 3.44 6.12
CA GLN A 292 -1.79 3.19 6.19
C GLN A 292 -2.53 4.44 6.69
N SER A 293 -2.01 5.09 7.73
CA SER A 293 -2.57 6.32 8.29
C SER A 293 -2.50 7.50 7.31
N GLU A 294 -1.40 7.62 6.55
CA GLU A 294 -1.20 8.62 5.52
C GLU A 294 -2.23 8.46 4.38
N ILE A 295 -2.38 7.24 3.86
CA ILE A 295 -3.35 6.88 2.82
C ILE A 295 -4.78 7.18 3.30
N ALA A 296 -5.14 6.75 4.51
CA ALA A 296 -6.45 7.02 5.10
C ALA A 296 -6.74 8.53 5.19
N ASN A 297 -5.76 9.33 5.62
CA ASN A 297 -5.89 10.78 5.69
C ASN A 297 -6.08 11.43 4.30
N ILE A 298 -5.36 10.95 3.28
CA ILE A 298 -5.55 11.43 1.90
C ILE A 298 -6.96 11.07 1.39
N ASN A 299 -7.44 9.85 1.66
CA ASN A 299 -8.79 9.43 1.29
C ASN A 299 -9.88 10.25 1.99
N ILE A 300 -9.71 10.59 3.28
CA ILE A 300 -10.58 11.53 4.01
C ILE A 300 -10.62 12.88 3.29
N ASN A 301 -9.47 13.40 2.85
CA ASN A 301 -9.39 14.67 2.13
C ASN A 301 -10.04 14.59 0.73
N LYS A 302 -9.84 13.51 -0.02
CA LYS A 302 -10.52 13.26 -1.30
C LYS A 302 -12.05 13.26 -1.09
N LEU A 303 -12.55 12.53 -0.10
CA LEU A 303 -13.99 12.46 0.22
C LEU A 303 -14.57 13.81 0.63
N ASN A 304 -13.90 14.52 1.55
CA ASN A 304 -14.29 15.88 1.94
C ASN A 304 -14.33 16.83 0.74
N LYS A 305 -13.38 16.67 -0.20
CA LYS A 305 -13.36 17.43 -1.44
C LYS A 305 -14.58 17.12 -2.30
N LEU A 306 -14.92 15.86 -2.51
CA LEU A 306 -16.13 15.45 -3.23
C LEU A 306 -17.41 15.99 -2.58
N TYR A 307 -17.55 15.89 -1.26
CA TYR A 307 -18.70 16.48 -0.56
C TYR A 307 -18.78 18.00 -0.71
N SER A 308 -17.64 18.69 -0.77
CA SER A 308 -17.63 20.14 -1.00
C SER A 308 -18.17 20.52 -2.38
N PHE A 309 -18.24 19.59 -3.33
CA PHE A 309 -18.75 19.83 -4.69
C PHE A 309 -20.24 20.19 -4.67
N SER A 310 -21.05 19.40 -3.95
CA SER A 310 -22.48 19.67 -3.77
C SER A 310 -22.71 20.88 -2.86
N ASP A 311 -21.97 20.99 -1.75
CA ASP A 311 -22.07 22.11 -0.79
C ASP A 311 -21.84 23.48 -1.46
N ASN A 312 -20.97 23.53 -2.48
CA ASN A 312 -20.63 24.76 -3.21
C ASN A 312 -21.42 24.97 -4.51
N ASP A 313 -22.44 24.13 -4.76
CA ASP A 313 -23.28 24.17 -5.98
C ASP A 313 -22.46 24.14 -7.29
N LEU A 314 -21.40 23.31 -7.30
CA LEU A 314 -20.52 23.13 -8.45
C LEU A 314 -21.18 22.25 -9.53
N GLY A 315 -20.57 22.23 -10.72
CA GLY A 315 -21.08 21.44 -11.85
C GLY A 315 -22.28 22.04 -12.58
N ARG A 316 -22.82 23.19 -12.16
CA ARG A 316 -23.88 23.91 -12.88
C ARG A 316 -23.33 24.76 -14.03
N TYR A 317 -23.88 24.55 -15.22
CA TYR A 317 -23.57 25.30 -16.42
C TYR A 317 -24.87 25.77 -17.10
N PRO A 318 -24.89 26.94 -17.78
CA PRO A 318 -26.14 27.52 -18.29
C PRO A 318 -26.90 26.69 -19.34
N ILE A 319 -26.19 25.86 -20.12
CA ILE A 319 -26.76 25.12 -21.26
C ILE A 319 -26.33 23.63 -21.24
N LEU A 320 -25.41 23.26 -20.34
CA LEU A 320 -24.86 21.91 -20.28
C LEU A 320 -25.51 21.12 -19.13
N PRO A 321 -25.56 19.79 -19.22
CA PRO A 321 -26.07 18.94 -18.14
C PRO A 321 -25.38 19.23 -16.80
N HIS A 322 -26.16 19.29 -15.72
CA HIS A 322 -25.63 19.43 -14.37
C HIS A 322 -24.97 18.12 -13.96
N ILE A 323 -23.72 18.19 -13.53
CA ILE A 323 -23.02 17.08 -12.87
C ILE A 323 -23.41 17.12 -11.39
N THR A 324 -24.09 16.09 -10.89
CA THR A 324 -24.72 16.11 -9.55
C THR A 324 -24.16 15.10 -8.56
N SER A 325 -23.48 14.05 -9.01
CA SER A 325 -23.04 12.95 -8.14
C SER A 325 -21.65 12.44 -8.52
N TRP A 326 -20.94 12.01 -7.48
CA TRP A 326 -19.62 11.38 -7.49
C TRP A 326 -19.72 10.01 -6.82
N GLU A 327 -18.83 9.07 -7.15
CA GLU A 327 -18.79 7.78 -6.47
C GLU A 327 -18.11 7.94 -5.11
N THR A 328 -18.91 8.07 -4.05
CA THR A 328 -18.40 8.26 -2.68
C THR A 328 -18.60 7.04 -1.80
N ARG A 329 -19.55 6.15 -2.12
CA ARG A 329 -19.85 5.01 -1.25
C ARG A 329 -18.71 4.00 -1.27
N ALA A 330 -18.22 3.66 -2.46
CA ALA A 330 -17.08 2.77 -2.64
C ALA A 330 -15.83 3.29 -1.87
N MET A 331 -15.56 4.59 -2.00
CA MET A 331 -14.45 5.26 -1.29
C MET A 331 -14.61 5.26 0.24
N VAL A 332 -15.81 5.51 0.77
CA VAL A 332 -16.05 5.44 2.24
C VAL A 332 -15.84 4.03 2.75
N CYS A 333 -16.26 3.04 1.99
CA CYS A 333 -16.10 1.63 2.33
C CYS A 333 -14.62 1.22 2.36
N ASN A 334 -13.84 1.63 1.35
CA ASN A 334 -12.39 1.46 1.37
C ASN A 334 -11.75 2.17 2.58
N LEU A 335 -12.18 3.40 2.91
CA LEU A 335 -11.71 4.12 4.10
C LEU A 335 -12.03 3.36 5.40
N ILE A 336 -13.21 2.76 5.54
CA ILE A 336 -13.58 1.97 6.72
C ILE A 336 -12.67 0.75 6.86
N TRP A 337 -12.32 0.09 5.75
CA TRP A 337 -11.35 -1.00 5.75
C TRP A 337 -9.99 -0.55 6.29
N TYR A 338 -9.42 0.54 5.73
CA TYR A 338 -8.18 1.15 6.23
C TYR A 338 -8.25 1.47 7.73
N LYS A 339 -9.35 2.11 8.15
CA LYS A 339 -9.59 2.48 9.55
C LYS A 339 -9.68 1.28 10.48
N THR A 340 -10.23 0.16 10.01
CA THR A 340 -10.33 -1.09 10.78
C THR A 340 -8.95 -1.70 11.00
N ASN A 341 -8.11 -1.75 9.97
CA ASN A 341 -6.73 -2.26 10.09
C ASN A 341 -5.88 -1.36 11.01
N ILE A 342 -5.97 -0.04 10.85
CA ILE A 342 -5.29 0.92 11.74
C ILE A 342 -5.75 0.72 13.19
N TYR A 343 -7.05 0.58 13.43
CA TYR A 343 -7.56 0.33 14.78
C TYR A 343 -6.96 -0.93 15.38
N SER A 344 -6.95 -2.04 14.62
CA SER A 344 -6.40 -3.31 15.06
C SER A 344 -4.93 -3.20 15.44
N SER A 345 -4.13 -2.51 14.63
CA SER A 345 -2.71 -2.30 14.96
C SER A 345 -2.54 -1.46 16.25
N TYR A 346 -3.33 -0.40 16.42
CA TYR A 346 -3.24 0.48 17.59
C TYR A 346 -3.74 -0.13 18.90
N LYS A 347 -4.68 -1.07 18.81
CA LYS A 347 -5.38 -1.64 19.97
C LYS A 347 -5.01 -3.08 20.26
N ASP A 348 -4.30 -3.72 19.32
CA ASP A 348 -4.01 -5.15 19.34
C ASP A 348 -5.30 -6.01 19.41
N GLU A 349 -6.41 -5.45 18.94
CA GLU A 349 -7.73 -6.09 18.92
C GLU A 349 -8.62 -5.44 17.86
N TYR A 350 -9.55 -6.21 17.31
CA TYR A 350 -10.59 -5.68 16.42
C TYR A 350 -11.75 -5.05 17.20
N PRO A 351 -12.49 -4.09 16.61
CA PRO A 351 -13.67 -3.55 17.27
C PRO A 351 -14.79 -4.60 17.44
N ASP A 352 -15.40 -4.66 18.62
CA ASP A 352 -16.43 -5.64 19.00
C ASP A 352 -17.88 -5.14 18.83
N GLN A 353 -18.06 -3.93 18.32
CA GLN A 353 -19.39 -3.33 18.18
C GLN A 353 -20.18 -4.04 17.07
N ASN A 354 -21.37 -4.55 17.44
CA ASN A 354 -22.27 -5.27 16.52
C ASN A 354 -23.20 -4.36 15.71
N ASN A 355 -23.21 -3.05 15.98
CA ASN A 355 -23.96 -2.08 15.23
C ASN A 355 -23.03 -1.08 14.54
N LEU A 356 -23.38 -0.68 13.32
CA LEU A 356 -22.52 0.14 12.46
C LEU A 356 -22.19 1.50 13.09
N ALA A 357 -23.16 2.15 13.76
CA ALA A 357 -22.94 3.49 14.32
C ALA A 357 -21.88 3.49 15.43
N ASP A 358 -21.98 2.56 16.39
CA ASP A 358 -21.00 2.44 17.46
C ASP A 358 -19.66 1.94 16.92
N PHE A 359 -19.66 1.03 15.94
CA PHE A 359 -18.44 0.58 15.27
C PHE A 359 -17.67 1.75 14.63
N LEU A 360 -18.35 2.60 13.86
CA LEU A 360 -17.73 3.78 13.24
C LEU A 360 -17.25 4.80 14.28
N ASN A 361 -17.92 4.91 15.43
CA ASN A 361 -17.46 5.75 16.54
C ASN A 361 -16.21 5.18 17.21
N GLU A 362 -16.08 3.86 17.28
CA GLU A 362 -14.90 3.19 17.84
C GLU A 362 -13.67 3.42 16.94
N LEU A 363 -13.84 3.23 15.62
CA LEU A 363 -12.80 3.50 14.64
C LEU A 363 -12.27 4.95 14.67
N ASP A 364 -13.11 5.92 15.02
CA ASP A 364 -12.74 7.33 15.06
C ASP A 364 -11.88 7.69 16.29
N LYS A 365 -11.79 6.80 17.29
CA LYS A 365 -10.93 7.00 18.48
C LYS A 365 -9.44 6.93 18.16
N VAL A 366 -9.08 6.38 17.00
CA VAL A 366 -7.70 6.24 16.52
C VAL A 366 -7.49 7.23 15.38
N PRO A 367 -6.34 7.93 15.28
CA PRO A 367 -6.06 8.80 14.15
C PRO A 367 -5.95 8.02 12.81
N PRO A 368 -6.16 8.67 11.66
CA PRO A 368 -6.80 9.97 11.50
C PRO A 368 -8.31 9.90 11.78
N SER A 369 -8.87 10.95 12.40
CA SER A 369 -10.33 11.05 12.57
C SER A 369 -10.99 11.27 11.20
N PHE A 370 -12.09 10.56 10.96
CA PHE A 370 -12.91 10.63 9.75
C PHE A 370 -14.33 11.15 10.03
N ASP A 371 -14.56 11.78 11.19
CA ASP A 371 -15.83 12.41 11.57
C ASP A 371 -16.41 13.34 10.50
N SER A 372 -15.54 14.07 9.77
CA SER A 372 -15.97 14.98 8.70
C SER A 372 -16.63 14.25 7.53
N VAL A 373 -16.19 13.02 7.25
CA VAL A 373 -16.74 12.13 6.23
C VAL A 373 -17.98 11.45 6.81
N LYS A 374 -17.86 10.84 8.00
CA LYS A 374 -18.95 10.14 8.69
C LYS A 374 -20.21 10.98 8.78
N ASN A 375 -20.09 12.26 9.14
CA ASN A 375 -21.25 13.15 9.28
C ASN A 375 -21.91 13.57 7.95
N LYS A 376 -21.29 13.26 6.80
CA LYS A 376 -21.79 13.57 5.45
C LYS A 376 -22.20 12.35 4.64
N THR A 377 -21.88 11.15 5.11
CA THR A 377 -22.23 9.90 4.44
C THR A 377 -23.59 9.39 4.91
N ASP A 378 -24.41 8.96 3.96
CA ASP A 378 -25.61 8.17 4.24
C ASP A 378 -25.24 6.69 4.34
N PHE A 379 -25.30 6.15 5.56
CA PHE A 379 -24.92 4.78 5.89
C PHE A 379 -26.09 3.78 5.80
N GLU A 380 -27.31 4.21 5.48
CA GLU A 380 -28.47 3.29 5.39
C GLU A 380 -28.27 2.22 4.30
N GLU A 381 -27.42 2.51 3.30
CA GLU A 381 -27.13 1.67 2.13
C GLU A 381 -25.84 0.85 2.28
N ILE A 382 -25.21 0.89 3.47
CA ILE A 382 -24.04 0.06 3.82
C ILE A 382 -24.52 -1.03 4.76
N LYS A 383 -24.45 -2.28 4.31
CA LYS A 383 -24.72 -3.43 5.20
C LYS A 383 -23.48 -3.73 6.00
N PHE A 384 -23.69 -4.03 7.28
CA PHE A 384 -22.62 -4.34 8.22
C PHE A 384 -22.98 -5.58 9.03
N SER A 385 -22.01 -6.45 9.20
CA SER A 385 -22.08 -7.56 10.16
C SER A 385 -20.74 -7.71 10.84
N ASN A 386 -20.76 -7.83 12.17
CA ASN A 386 -19.59 -8.14 12.99
C ASN A 386 -19.93 -9.38 13.81
N ASN A 387 -19.09 -10.41 13.69
CA ASN A 387 -19.22 -11.64 14.45
C ASN A 387 -17.84 -12.06 14.95
N ASP A 388 -17.77 -13.22 15.60
CA ASP A 388 -16.54 -13.73 16.21
C ASP A 388 -15.47 -14.09 15.16
N SER A 389 -15.86 -14.42 13.92
CA SER A 389 -14.95 -14.82 12.84
C SER A 389 -14.57 -13.72 11.87
N GLU A 390 -15.46 -12.75 11.62
CA GLU A 390 -15.25 -11.72 10.62
C GLU A 390 -16.06 -10.43 10.89
N ILE A 391 -15.50 -9.32 10.42
CA ILE A 391 -16.20 -8.04 10.24
C ILE A 391 -16.45 -7.88 8.74
N ARG A 392 -17.69 -7.82 8.29
CA ARG A 392 -18.06 -7.68 6.88
C ARG A 392 -18.87 -6.43 6.62
N PHE A 393 -18.58 -5.82 5.49
CA PHE A 393 -19.30 -4.68 4.95
C PHE A 393 -19.69 -4.98 3.52
N GLU A 394 -20.90 -4.58 3.13
CA GLU A 394 -21.36 -4.59 1.74
C GLU A 394 -21.84 -3.20 1.37
N CYS A 395 -21.31 -2.68 0.27
CA CYS A 395 -21.59 -1.33 -0.20
C CYS A 395 -22.00 -1.39 -1.67
N ASN A 396 -23.17 -0.86 -1.97
CA ASN A 396 -23.60 -0.66 -3.35
C ASN A 396 -23.04 0.66 -3.85
N SER A 397 -22.55 0.70 -5.08
CA SER A 397 -22.17 1.96 -5.73
C SER A 397 -23.37 2.92 -5.75
N ASN A 398 -23.13 4.21 -5.43
CA ASN A 398 -24.17 5.24 -5.54
C ASN A 398 -24.33 5.76 -6.98
N THR A 399 -23.55 5.25 -7.91
CA THR A 399 -23.57 5.63 -9.33
C THR A 399 -23.86 4.47 -10.28
N ASP A 400 -23.85 3.22 -9.79
CA ASP A 400 -24.23 2.00 -10.52
C ASP A 400 -24.77 0.94 -9.55
N GLU A 401 -26.10 0.78 -9.50
CA GLU A 401 -26.77 -0.17 -8.60
C GLU A 401 -26.45 -1.65 -8.90
N THR A 402 -25.79 -1.95 -10.02
CA THR A 402 -25.36 -3.33 -10.35
C THR A 402 -24.00 -3.69 -9.74
N LEU A 403 -23.28 -2.70 -9.21
CA LEU A 403 -21.95 -2.87 -8.65
C LEU A 403 -22.02 -2.88 -7.12
N ASN A 404 -21.80 -4.06 -6.55
CA ASN A 404 -21.73 -4.29 -5.12
C ASN A 404 -20.31 -4.69 -4.74
N PHE A 405 -19.82 -4.08 -3.69
CA PHE A 405 -18.50 -4.36 -3.12
C PHE A 405 -18.70 -4.97 -1.74
N SER A 406 -18.00 -6.06 -1.47
CA SER A 406 -17.93 -6.61 -0.12
C SER A 406 -16.49 -6.69 0.29
N PHE A 407 -16.18 -6.09 1.43
CA PHE A 407 -14.92 -6.28 2.11
C PHE A 407 -15.21 -6.94 3.44
N TYR A 408 -14.31 -7.81 3.87
CA TYR A 408 -14.42 -8.46 5.16
C TYR A 408 -13.06 -8.53 5.83
N VAL A 409 -12.99 -8.45 7.14
CA VAL A 409 -11.76 -8.58 7.92
C VAL A 409 -11.92 -9.82 8.77
N LYS A 410 -11.09 -10.84 8.59
CA LYS A 410 -11.11 -12.01 9.47
C LYS A 410 -10.54 -11.63 10.83
N LYS A 411 -11.24 -11.99 11.89
CA LYS A 411 -10.69 -11.97 13.23
C LYS A 411 -9.92 -13.28 13.40
N THR A 412 -8.64 -13.19 13.69
CA THR A 412 -7.86 -14.37 14.06
C THR A 412 -8.42 -14.92 15.36
N GLU A 413 -8.75 -16.22 15.42
CA GLU A 413 -9.07 -16.86 16.69
C GLU A 413 -7.82 -16.79 17.58
N GLU A 414 -7.94 -16.15 18.76
CA GLU A 414 -6.93 -16.30 19.81
C GLU A 414 -6.86 -17.80 20.15
N ASN A 415 -5.77 -18.47 19.76
CA ASN A 415 -5.47 -19.84 20.18
C ASN A 415 -4.88 -19.87 21.59
#